data_AF-A0A7R9VF89-F1
#
_entry.id   AF-A0A7R9VF89-F1
#
_cell.length_a   1.000
_cell.length_b   1.000
_cell.length_c   1.000
_cell.angle_alpha   90.00
_cell.angle_beta   90.00
_cell.angle_gamma   90.00
#
_symmetry.space_group_name_H-M   'P 1'
#
loop_
_entity.id
_entity.type
_entity.pdbx_description
1 polymer ?
#
loop_
_entity_poly.entity_id
_entity_poly.type
_entity_poly.pdbx_seq_one_letter_code
_entity_poly.pdbx_strand_id
1 'polypeptide(L)'
;VGVGVLPPGGGDAAAAGAAALVTINPQLAQVAERLQLRRAALLAIDRAIGEILAPVVERSVTIACYTTVELLLKDFAMEGDEARMRGAAHLMVSTLAGSLAMVTSKDPLRASLANALKAQLGGTPGLSPEMLESVASVVAQDNTDLGCGVIERAAMDKAAADVDKLLGPAYEERAKARALGKPFADTNAFHGRFPHSLPDSLRPRPGQLTPQMLRVYEDFQRAARAAAAGGTAAGAAVSAGGTA
;
A
#
# COMPACT_ATOMS: atom_id res chain seq x y z
N VAL A 1 3.60 -12.16 25.67
CA VAL A 1 4.93 -12.31 25.04
C VAL A 1 4.80 -13.38 23.96
N GLY A 2 4.83 -12.98 22.71
CA GLY A 2 4.57 -13.85 21.56
C GLY A 2 4.72 -13.02 20.30
N VAL A 3 5.95 -12.62 20.01
CA VAL A 3 6.32 -11.89 18.80
C VAL A 3 6.18 -12.90 17.66
N GLY A 4 5.10 -12.77 16.89
CA GLY A 4 4.88 -13.55 15.67
C GLY A 4 5.96 -13.23 14.66
N VAL A 5 6.94 -14.13 14.56
CA VAL A 5 8.00 -14.11 13.55
C VAL A 5 7.35 -14.10 12.17
N LEU A 6 7.52 -13.00 11.46
CA LEU A 6 7.24 -12.86 10.03
C LEU A 6 8.00 -13.97 9.28
N PRO A 7 7.38 -14.71 8.35
CA PRO A 7 8.07 -15.78 7.63
C PRO A 7 9.30 -15.23 6.86
N PRO A 8 10.47 -15.89 6.94
CA PRO A 8 11.66 -15.49 6.20
C PRO A 8 11.46 -15.89 4.72
N GLY A 9 11.31 -14.91 3.84
CA GLY A 9 11.28 -15.16 2.38
C GLY A 9 10.47 -14.17 1.55
N GLY A 10 9.58 -13.37 2.16
CA GLY A 10 8.80 -12.36 1.43
C GLY A 10 9.58 -11.08 1.11
N GLY A 11 10.54 -10.70 1.96
CA GLY A 11 11.35 -9.50 1.80
C GLY A 11 12.39 -9.61 0.68
N ASP A 12 12.99 -10.80 0.50
CA ASP A 12 14.09 -11.00 -0.45
C ASP A 12 13.62 -10.97 -1.91
N ALA A 13 12.41 -11.47 -2.19
CA ALA A 13 11.83 -11.41 -3.55
C ALA A 13 11.39 -9.99 -3.94
N ALA A 14 10.91 -9.21 -2.98
CA ALA A 14 10.51 -7.82 -3.20
C ALA A 14 11.73 -6.89 -3.37
N ALA A 15 12.81 -7.13 -2.61
CA ALA A 15 14.09 -6.45 -2.78
C ALA A 15 14.80 -6.84 -4.09
N ALA A 16 14.75 -8.12 -4.48
CA ALA A 16 15.36 -8.59 -5.74
C ALA A 16 14.77 -7.95 -7.00
N GLY A 17 13.48 -7.57 -6.98
CA GLY A 17 12.83 -6.85 -8.08
C GLY A 17 13.29 -5.39 -8.23
N ALA A 18 13.72 -4.75 -7.14
CA ALA A 18 14.20 -3.36 -7.15
C ALA A 18 15.56 -3.22 -7.84
N ALA A 19 16.36 -4.30 -7.87
CA ALA A 19 17.72 -4.29 -8.44
C ALA A 19 17.78 -3.98 -9.95
N ALA A 20 16.69 -4.23 -10.68
CA ALA A 20 16.59 -3.97 -12.11
C ALA A 20 16.14 -2.53 -12.45
N LEU A 21 15.71 -1.72 -11.47
CA LEU A 21 14.99 -0.47 -11.71
C LEU A 21 15.67 0.79 -11.17
N VAL A 22 16.82 0.67 -10.52
CA VAL A 22 17.55 1.84 -9.99
C VAL A 22 17.82 2.86 -11.09
N THR A 23 17.32 4.07 -10.88
CA THR A 23 17.44 5.18 -11.80
C THR A 23 18.59 6.08 -11.34
N ILE A 24 19.50 6.36 -12.26
CA ILE A 24 20.60 7.31 -12.05
C ILE A 24 20.40 8.48 -13.00
N ASN A 25 20.25 9.67 -12.45
CA ASN A 25 20.14 10.89 -13.23
C ASN A 25 21.32 11.03 -14.22
N PRO A 26 21.08 11.28 -15.52
CA PRO A 26 22.15 11.47 -16.50
C PRO A 26 23.08 12.64 -16.17
N GLN A 27 22.62 13.63 -15.40
CA GLN A 27 23.47 14.74 -14.91
C GLN A 27 24.56 14.25 -13.95
N LEU A 28 24.36 13.10 -13.32
CA LEU A 28 25.35 12.47 -12.44
C LEU A 28 26.25 11.48 -13.18
N ALA A 29 26.11 11.29 -14.49
CA ALA A 29 26.81 10.23 -15.24
C ALA A 29 28.34 10.27 -15.06
N GLN A 30 28.95 11.46 -15.08
CA GLN A 30 30.41 11.64 -14.89
C GLN A 30 30.90 11.19 -13.51
N VAL A 31 30.03 11.25 -12.50
CA VAL A 31 30.32 10.92 -11.11
C VAL A 31 29.83 9.51 -10.78
N ALA A 32 28.87 8.98 -11.55
CA ALA A 32 28.22 7.70 -11.35
C ALA A 32 29.18 6.51 -11.41
N GLU A 33 30.08 6.49 -12.40
CA GLU A 33 31.09 5.42 -12.52
C GLU A 33 32.14 5.51 -11.42
N ARG A 34 32.68 6.72 -11.17
CA ARG A 34 33.70 6.95 -10.14
C ARG A 34 33.23 6.57 -8.74
N LEU A 35 31.97 6.88 -8.42
CA LEU A 35 31.39 6.61 -7.10
C LEU A 35 30.64 5.28 -7.01
N GLN A 36 30.63 4.47 -8.08
CA GLN A 36 29.81 3.25 -8.16
C GLN A 36 28.35 3.49 -7.74
N LEU A 37 27.75 4.63 -8.15
CA LEU A 37 26.47 5.11 -7.60
C LEU A 37 25.34 4.10 -7.71
N ARG A 38 25.31 3.29 -8.77
CA ARG A 38 24.29 2.25 -8.93
C ARG A 38 24.32 1.23 -7.80
N ARG A 39 25.53 0.78 -7.43
CA ARG A 39 25.72 -0.15 -6.31
C ARG A 39 25.43 0.51 -4.97
N ALA A 40 25.88 1.76 -4.79
CA ALA A 40 25.60 2.52 -3.57
C ALA A 40 24.09 2.73 -3.36
N ALA A 41 23.37 3.10 -4.43
CA ALA A 41 21.92 3.27 -4.42
C ALA A 41 21.19 1.97 -4.05
N LEU A 42 21.57 0.83 -4.61
CA LEU A 42 20.98 -0.47 -4.25
C LEU A 42 21.11 -0.76 -2.75
N LEU A 43 22.33 -0.65 -2.22
CA LEU A 43 22.58 -0.89 -0.79
C LEU A 43 21.88 0.12 0.12
N ALA A 44 21.77 1.38 -0.32
CA ALA A 44 21.07 2.42 0.41
C ALA A 44 19.55 2.18 0.42
N ILE A 45 18.96 1.75 -0.70
CA ILE A 45 17.55 1.39 -0.80
C ILE A 45 17.24 0.20 0.11
N ASP A 46 18.01 -0.88 0.03
CA ASP A 46 17.78 -2.08 0.87
C ASP A 46 17.82 -1.73 2.36
N ARG A 47 18.79 -0.91 2.77
CA ARG A 47 18.89 -0.42 4.14
C ARG A 47 17.69 0.44 4.53
N ALA A 48 17.33 1.41 3.70
CA ALA A 48 16.24 2.33 3.99
C ALA A 48 14.88 1.59 4.08
N ILE A 49 14.65 0.62 3.20
CA ILE A 49 13.46 -0.26 3.27
C ILE A 49 13.49 -1.05 4.59
N GLY A 50 14.61 -1.67 4.95
CA GLY A 50 14.71 -2.46 6.19
C GLY A 50 14.39 -1.66 7.46
N GLU A 51 14.75 -0.38 7.49
CA GLU A 51 14.47 0.53 8.62
C GLU A 51 12.98 0.95 8.69
N ILE A 52 12.31 1.13 7.53
CA ILE A 52 10.98 1.75 7.45
C ILE A 52 9.85 0.74 7.28
N LEU A 53 10.11 -0.42 6.66
CA LEU A 53 9.11 -1.40 6.24
C LEU A 53 8.19 -1.82 7.38
N ALA A 54 8.76 -2.39 8.46
CA ALA A 54 7.99 -2.98 9.54
C ALA A 54 7.00 -1.99 10.21
N PRO A 55 7.45 -0.81 10.72
CA PRO A 55 6.54 0.10 11.43
C PRO A 55 5.48 0.72 10.51
N VAL A 56 5.80 0.98 9.23
CA VAL A 56 4.84 1.55 8.28
C VAL A 56 3.79 0.51 7.88
N VAL A 57 4.23 -0.72 7.56
CA VAL A 57 3.34 -1.82 7.18
C VAL A 57 2.40 -2.16 8.32
N GLU A 58 2.91 -2.32 9.55
CA GLU A 58 2.07 -2.69 10.71
C GLU A 58 0.96 -1.68 10.98
N ARG A 59 1.28 -0.38 11.01
CA ARG A 59 0.28 0.67 11.24
C ARG A 59 -0.73 0.75 10.09
N SER A 60 -0.27 0.72 8.85
CA SER A 60 -1.13 0.86 7.66
C SER A 60 -2.10 -0.32 7.53
N VAL A 61 -1.60 -1.55 7.70
CA VAL A 61 -2.40 -2.78 7.67
C VAL A 61 -3.45 -2.76 8.77
N THR A 62 -3.08 -2.38 9.99
CA THR A 62 -4.04 -2.32 11.12
C THR A 62 -5.19 -1.38 10.80
N ILE A 63 -4.91 -0.15 10.38
CA ILE A 63 -5.94 0.84 10.05
C ILE A 63 -6.82 0.34 8.89
N ALA A 64 -6.22 -0.16 7.82
CA ALA A 64 -6.95 -0.63 6.64
C ALA A 64 -7.85 -1.83 6.93
N CYS A 65 -7.34 -2.84 7.66
CA CYS A 65 -8.08 -4.04 8.00
C CYS A 65 -9.33 -3.71 8.85
N TYR A 66 -9.17 -2.99 9.96
CA TYR A 66 -10.30 -2.66 10.83
C TYR A 66 -11.33 -1.77 10.12
N THR A 67 -10.87 -0.81 9.31
CA THR A 67 -11.77 0.03 8.50
C THR A 67 -12.56 -0.82 7.50
N THR A 68 -11.90 -1.77 6.84
CA THR A 68 -12.53 -2.66 5.85
C THR A 68 -13.56 -3.57 6.51
N VAL A 69 -13.21 -4.20 7.64
CA VAL A 69 -14.14 -5.06 8.39
C VAL A 69 -15.39 -4.29 8.80
N GLU A 70 -15.22 -3.11 9.38
CA GLU A 70 -16.34 -2.29 9.86
C GLU A 70 -17.29 -1.85 8.75
N LEU A 71 -16.78 -1.57 7.54
CA LEU A 71 -17.61 -1.18 6.41
C LEU A 71 -18.29 -2.40 5.78
N LEU A 72 -17.56 -3.50 5.57
CA LEU A 72 -18.13 -4.68 4.94
C LEU A 72 -19.19 -5.37 5.79
N LEU A 73 -19.04 -5.44 7.12
CA LEU A 73 -20.08 -6.04 7.96
C LEU A 73 -21.42 -5.30 7.82
N LYS A 74 -21.39 -3.98 7.57
CA LYS A 74 -22.59 -3.16 7.36
C LYS A 74 -23.13 -3.29 5.94
N ASP A 75 -22.27 -3.16 4.94
CA ASP A 75 -22.65 -3.20 3.53
C ASP A 75 -23.16 -4.59 3.12
N PHE A 76 -22.59 -5.66 3.71
CA PHE A 76 -22.93 -7.06 3.42
C PHE A 76 -23.83 -7.69 4.51
N ALA A 77 -24.50 -6.89 5.33
CA ALA A 77 -25.31 -7.38 6.46
C ALA A 77 -26.43 -8.37 6.05
N MET A 78 -26.96 -8.26 4.83
CA MET A 78 -27.99 -9.18 4.27
C MET A 78 -27.50 -9.94 3.05
N GLU A 79 -26.19 -9.95 2.80
CA GLU A 79 -25.59 -10.69 1.70
C GLU A 79 -25.15 -12.07 2.19
N GLY A 80 -25.77 -13.11 1.63
CA GLY A 80 -25.50 -14.50 2.00
C GLY A 80 -24.35 -15.14 1.25
N ASP A 81 -23.73 -14.43 0.30
CA ASP A 81 -22.56 -14.92 -0.42
C ASP A 81 -21.22 -14.44 0.16
N GLU A 82 -20.56 -15.34 0.89
CA GLU A 82 -19.21 -15.11 1.43
C GLU A 82 -18.18 -14.85 0.33
N ALA A 83 -18.35 -15.40 -0.88
CA ALA A 83 -17.41 -15.17 -1.97
C ALA A 83 -17.46 -13.71 -2.46
N ARG A 84 -18.66 -13.12 -2.54
CA ARG A 84 -18.85 -11.71 -2.90
C ARG A 84 -18.28 -10.79 -1.85
N MET A 85 -18.51 -11.09 -0.57
CA MET A 85 -17.94 -10.32 0.54
C MET A 85 -16.40 -10.40 0.54
N ARG A 86 -15.83 -11.59 0.37
CA ARG A 86 -14.38 -11.79 0.29
C ARG A 86 -13.75 -11.04 -0.87
N GLY A 87 -14.37 -11.10 -2.05
CA GLY A 87 -13.92 -10.33 -3.21
C GLY A 87 -13.85 -8.83 -2.91
N ALA A 88 -14.91 -8.25 -2.35
CA ALA A 88 -14.94 -6.84 -1.95
C ALA A 88 -13.88 -6.50 -0.88
N ALA A 89 -13.65 -7.40 0.08
CA ALA A 89 -12.65 -7.24 1.14
C ALA A 89 -11.24 -7.08 0.58
N HIS A 90 -10.82 -7.96 -0.32
CA HIS A 90 -9.49 -7.89 -0.92
C HIS A 90 -9.30 -6.62 -1.75
N LEU A 91 -10.30 -6.24 -2.56
CA LEU A 91 -10.22 -5.04 -3.38
C LEU A 91 -10.02 -3.77 -2.54
N MET A 92 -10.80 -3.66 -1.47
CA MET A 92 -10.78 -2.52 -0.57
C MET A 92 -9.52 -2.50 0.30
N VAL A 93 -9.24 -3.59 1.02
CA VAL A 93 -8.17 -3.61 2.03
C VAL A 93 -6.80 -3.39 1.40
N SER A 94 -6.54 -4.00 0.23
CA SER A 94 -5.25 -3.85 -0.45
C SER A 94 -5.07 -2.41 -0.91
N THR A 95 -6.10 -1.80 -1.50
CA THR A 95 -6.03 -0.40 -1.94
C THR A 95 -5.81 0.57 -0.79
N LEU A 96 -6.53 0.40 0.33
CA LEU A 96 -6.39 1.25 1.51
C LEU A 96 -5.01 1.09 2.15
N ALA A 97 -4.57 -0.15 2.40
CA ALA A 97 -3.29 -0.43 3.03
C ALA A 97 -2.12 0.08 2.18
N GLY A 98 -2.17 -0.15 0.87
CA GLY A 98 -1.14 0.31 -0.06
C GLY A 98 -1.05 1.84 -0.14
N SER A 99 -2.18 2.52 -0.28
CA SER A 99 -2.21 3.99 -0.35
C SER A 99 -1.69 4.63 0.95
N LEU A 100 -2.10 4.10 2.10
CA LEU A 100 -1.61 4.57 3.41
C LEU A 100 -0.10 4.33 3.56
N ALA A 101 0.38 3.15 3.19
CA ALA A 101 1.79 2.80 3.30
C ALA A 101 2.67 3.65 2.36
N MET A 102 2.24 3.89 1.12
CA MET A 102 2.96 4.71 0.15
C MET A 102 3.12 6.15 0.66
N VAL A 103 2.03 6.80 1.09
CA VAL A 103 2.07 8.19 1.58
C VAL A 103 2.88 8.30 2.87
N THR A 104 2.77 7.31 3.76
CA THR A 104 3.46 7.32 5.05
C THR A 104 4.97 7.06 4.91
N SER A 105 5.37 6.24 3.93
CA SER A 105 6.78 5.87 3.75
C SER A 105 7.59 6.90 2.96
N LYS A 106 6.98 7.73 2.11
CA LYS A 106 7.69 8.57 1.13
C LYS A 106 8.75 9.48 1.74
N ASP A 107 8.36 10.33 2.68
CA ASP A 107 9.30 11.26 3.32
C ASP A 107 10.36 10.57 4.20
N PRO A 108 10.02 9.63 5.12
CA PRO A 108 11.04 8.97 5.93
C PRO A 108 11.98 8.09 5.10
N LEU A 109 11.48 7.45 4.04
CA LEU A 109 12.30 6.64 3.14
C LEU A 109 13.31 7.51 2.39
N ARG A 110 12.87 8.65 1.83
CA ARG A 110 13.76 9.60 1.14
C ARG A 110 14.88 10.09 2.07
N ALA A 111 14.54 10.41 3.32
CA ALA A 111 15.52 10.85 4.31
C ALA A 111 16.51 9.74 4.69
N SER A 112 16.03 8.50 4.95
CA SER A 112 16.90 7.36 5.27
C SER A 112 17.83 7.02 4.09
N LEU A 113 17.32 7.03 2.85
CA LEU A 113 18.10 6.75 1.65
C LEU A 113 19.22 7.78 1.45
N ALA A 114 18.91 9.08 1.57
CA ALA A 114 19.91 10.15 1.48
C ALA A 114 21.00 9.98 2.57
N ASN A 115 20.61 9.67 3.81
CA ASN A 115 21.56 9.45 4.90
C ASN A 115 22.44 8.21 4.67
N ALA A 116 21.87 7.12 4.16
CA ALA A 116 22.62 5.91 3.82
C ALA A 116 23.65 6.17 2.71
N LEU A 117 23.27 6.93 1.66
CA LEU A 117 24.20 7.34 0.60
C LEU A 117 25.34 8.20 1.15
N LYS A 118 25.03 9.18 2.00
CA LYS A 118 26.05 10.04 2.63
C LYS A 118 27.03 9.24 3.46
N ALA A 119 26.54 8.27 4.24
CA ALA A 119 27.39 7.39 5.03
C ALA A 119 28.30 6.51 4.15
N GLN A 120 27.81 6.02 3.01
CA GLN A 120 28.59 5.19 2.10
C GLN A 120 29.63 5.98 1.29
N LEU A 121 29.29 7.18 0.85
CA LEU A 121 30.11 7.97 -0.07
C LEU A 121 31.03 8.97 0.64
N GLY A 122 30.78 9.29 1.92
CA GLY A 122 31.50 10.34 2.67
C GLY A 122 33.00 10.12 2.89
N GLY A 123 33.51 8.91 2.64
CA GLY A 123 34.95 8.61 2.67
C GLY A 123 35.65 8.72 1.31
N THR A 124 34.95 9.12 0.25
CA THR A 124 35.52 9.08 -1.11
C THR A 124 36.50 10.23 -1.33
N PRO A 125 37.76 9.96 -1.71
CA PRO A 125 38.76 11.01 -1.94
C PRO A 125 38.31 11.97 -3.04
N GLY A 126 38.43 13.28 -2.78
CA GLY A 126 38.13 14.34 -3.75
C GLY A 126 36.63 14.57 -3.99
N LEU A 127 35.77 14.17 -3.06
CA LEU A 127 34.35 14.54 -3.04
C LEU A 127 34.13 15.62 -1.97
N SER A 128 33.66 16.81 -2.37
CA SER A 128 33.34 17.88 -1.42
C SER A 128 32.04 17.55 -0.66
N PRO A 129 31.86 18.07 0.57
CA PRO A 129 30.63 17.85 1.34
C PRO A 129 29.38 18.37 0.61
N GLU A 130 29.49 19.49 -0.11
CA GLU A 130 28.41 20.07 -0.91
C GLU A 130 28.01 19.15 -2.08
N MET A 131 28.99 18.58 -2.77
CA MET A 131 28.74 17.65 -3.87
C MET A 131 28.13 16.35 -3.35
N LEU A 132 28.60 15.87 -2.20
CA LEU A 132 28.04 14.68 -1.54
C LEU A 132 26.55 14.86 -1.21
N GLU A 133 26.18 15.99 -0.61
CA GLU A 133 24.79 16.28 -0.28
C GLU A 133 23.93 16.38 -1.55
N SER A 134 24.43 17.05 -2.58
CA SER A 134 23.74 17.17 -3.87
C SER A 134 23.51 15.79 -4.52
N VAL A 135 24.55 14.97 -4.62
CA VAL A 135 24.46 13.61 -5.19
C VAL A 135 23.50 12.74 -4.40
N ALA A 136 23.61 12.73 -3.07
CA ALA A 136 22.74 11.92 -2.21
C ALA A 136 21.28 12.33 -2.32
N SER A 137 21.00 13.64 -2.38
CA SER A 137 19.65 14.18 -2.53
C SER A 137 19.00 13.77 -3.86
N VAL A 138 19.72 13.93 -4.97
CA VAL A 138 19.23 13.58 -6.31
C VAL A 138 18.97 12.08 -6.41
N VAL A 139 19.92 11.24 -6.00
CA VAL A 139 19.75 9.78 -6.05
C VAL A 139 18.62 9.32 -5.12
N ALA A 140 18.47 9.94 -3.95
CA ALA A 140 17.34 9.64 -3.07
C ALA A 140 16.00 9.99 -3.72
N GLN A 141 15.89 11.18 -4.31
CA GLN A 141 14.67 11.62 -4.98
C GLN A 141 14.27 10.68 -6.13
N ASP A 142 15.22 10.29 -6.97
CA ASP A 142 14.97 9.44 -8.14
C ASP A 142 14.57 8.01 -7.78
N ASN A 143 14.93 7.52 -6.58
CA ASN A 143 14.72 6.13 -6.18
C ASN A 143 13.74 5.95 -5.02
N THR A 144 13.20 7.04 -4.45
CA THR A 144 12.22 6.96 -3.34
C THR A 144 10.97 6.21 -3.77
N ASP A 145 10.43 6.48 -4.97
CA ASP A 145 9.20 5.85 -5.44
C ASP A 145 9.37 4.33 -5.64
N LEU A 146 10.58 3.85 -5.97
CA LEU A 146 10.88 2.42 -6.05
C LEU A 146 10.74 1.74 -4.69
N GLY A 147 11.35 2.30 -3.64
CA GLY A 147 11.23 1.74 -2.30
C GLY A 147 9.82 1.88 -1.72
N CYS A 148 9.10 2.97 -2.04
CA CYS A 148 7.69 3.10 -1.70
C CYS A 148 6.84 1.99 -2.34
N GLY A 149 7.09 1.64 -3.60
CA GLY A 149 6.37 0.56 -4.27
C GLY A 149 6.59 -0.82 -3.62
N VAL A 150 7.79 -1.07 -3.09
CA VAL A 150 8.09 -2.29 -2.32
C VAL A 150 7.29 -2.32 -1.01
N ILE A 151 7.31 -1.22 -0.24
CA ILE A 151 6.59 -1.11 1.03
C ILE A 151 5.08 -1.19 0.80
N GLU A 152 4.57 -0.54 -0.23
CA GLU A 152 3.18 -0.58 -0.66
C GLU A 152 2.74 -2.02 -0.92
N ARG A 153 3.47 -2.78 -1.75
CA ARG A 153 3.13 -4.17 -2.05
C ARG A 153 3.17 -5.07 -0.81
N ALA A 154 4.18 -4.92 0.04
CA ALA A 154 4.25 -5.65 1.30
C ALA A 154 3.04 -5.37 2.22
N ALA A 155 2.56 -4.13 2.26
CA ALA A 155 1.35 -3.76 3.00
C ALA A 155 0.09 -4.37 2.37
N MET A 156 -0.05 -4.34 1.04
CA MET A 156 -1.19 -4.93 0.32
C MET A 156 -1.33 -6.43 0.58
N ASP A 157 -0.23 -7.17 0.47
CA ASP A 157 -0.22 -8.63 0.62
C ASP A 157 -0.51 -9.05 2.06
N LYS A 158 0.12 -8.37 3.04
CA LYS A 158 -0.14 -8.62 4.45
C LYS A 158 -1.59 -8.29 4.83
N ALA A 159 -2.13 -7.17 4.34
CA ALA A 159 -3.50 -6.76 4.62
C ALA A 159 -4.53 -7.76 4.05
N ALA A 160 -4.30 -8.27 2.84
CA ALA A 160 -5.17 -9.29 2.24
C ALA A 160 -5.21 -10.57 3.09
N ALA A 161 -4.08 -11.01 3.64
CA ALA A 161 -4.03 -12.19 4.50
C ALA A 161 -4.66 -11.94 5.88
N ASP A 162 -4.51 -10.74 6.45
CA ASP A 162 -5.01 -10.42 7.78
C ASP A 162 -6.52 -10.13 7.79
N VAL A 163 -7.06 -9.51 6.73
CA VAL A 163 -8.51 -9.25 6.63
C VAL A 163 -9.32 -10.55 6.60
N ASP A 164 -8.80 -11.60 5.94
CA ASP A 164 -9.49 -12.90 5.87
C ASP A 164 -9.59 -13.58 7.23
N LYS A 165 -8.56 -13.42 8.08
CA LYS A 165 -8.61 -13.92 9.47
C LYS A 165 -9.66 -13.18 10.29
N LEU A 166 -9.72 -11.86 10.13
CA LEU A 166 -10.68 -11.02 10.85
C LEU A 166 -12.13 -11.26 10.40
N LEU A 167 -12.35 -11.51 9.11
CA LEU A 167 -13.67 -11.81 8.54
C LEU A 167 -14.06 -13.28 8.61
N GLY A 168 -13.16 -14.17 9.03
CA GLY A 168 -13.38 -15.61 9.16
C GLY A 168 -14.73 -15.97 9.83
N PRO A 169 -15.04 -15.44 11.03
CA PRO A 169 -16.33 -15.68 11.69
C PRO A 169 -17.53 -15.28 10.83
N ALA A 170 -17.45 -14.13 10.16
CA ALA A 170 -18.51 -13.62 9.31
C ALA A 170 -18.72 -14.48 8.04
N TYR A 171 -17.65 -15.06 7.49
CA TYR A 171 -17.75 -16.04 6.39
C TYR A 171 -18.41 -17.33 6.85
N GLU A 172 -18.05 -17.83 8.03
CA GLU A 172 -18.62 -19.07 8.59
C GLU A 172 -20.12 -18.95 8.86
N GLU A 173 -20.59 -17.81 9.38
CA GLU A 173 -22.02 -17.59 9.63
C GLU A 173 -22.85 -17.62 8.34
N ARG A 174 -22.31 -17.03 7.26
CA ARG A 174 -22.91 -17.09 5.91
C ARG A 174 -22.96 -18.52 5.38
N ALA A 175 -21.85 -19.26 5.50
CA ALA A 175 -21.77 -20.66 5.09
C ALA A 175 -22.77 -21.54 5.86
N LYS A 176 -22.93 -21.32 7.17
CA LYS A 176 -23.93 -22.02 8.01
C LYS A 176 -25.36 -21.73 7.57
N ALA A 177 -25.70 -20.45 7.33
CA ALA A 177 -27.03 -20.07 6.86
C ALA A 177 -27.36 -20.73 5.50
N ARG A 178 -26.38 -20.72 4.57
CA ARG A 178 -26.49 -21.37 3.26
C ARG A 178 -26.68 -22.88 3.37
N ALA A 179 -25.91 -23.56 4.22
CA ALA A 179 -26.03 -25.01 4.42
C ALA A 179 -27.41 -25.41 4.98
N LEU A 180 -28.04 -24.52 5.75
CA LEU A 180 -29.41 -24.68 6.26
C LEU A 180 -30.49 -24.25 5.26
N GLY A 181 -30.13 -23.76 4.08
CA GLY A 181 -31.07 -23.23 3.08
C GLY A 181 -31.81 -21.98 3.54
N LYS A 182 -31.26 -21.24 4.51
CA LYS A 182 -31.89 -20.04 5.08
C LYS A 182 -31.24 -18.78 4.53
N PRO A 183 -32.00 -17.68 4.33
CA PRO A 183 -31.41 -16.39 4.01
C PRO A 183 -30.51 -15.93 5.16
N PHE A 184 -29.35 -15.38 4.81
CA PHE A 184 -28.44 -14.79 5.79
C PHE A 184 -28.90 -13.38 6.16
N ALA A 185 -28.83 -13.06 7.46
CA ALA A 185 -28.93 -11.72 7.99
C ALA A 185 -28.05 -11.62 9.24
N ASP A 186 -27.14 -10.66 9.25
CA ASP A 186 -26.23 -10.41 10.37
C ASP A 186 -26.99 -9.74 11.52
N THR A 187 -27.42 -10.53 12.51
CA THR A 187 -28.15 -10.02 13.67
C THR A 187 -27.38 -8.92 14.42
N ASN A 188 -26.04 -9.02 14.47
CA ASN A 188 -25.20 -8.05 15.16
C ASN A 188 -25.18 -6.70 14.44
N ALA A 189 -25.16 -6.70 13.10
CA ALA A 189 -25.30 -5.48 12.32
C ALA A 189 -26.64 -4.77 12.60
N PHE A 190 -27.73 -5.52 12.81
CA PHE A 190 -29.06 -4.95 13.11
C PHE A 190 -29.25 -4.57 14.59
N HIS A 191 -28.27 -4.82 15.47
CA HIS A 191 -28.34 -4.41 16.87
C HIS A 191 -27.92 -2.93 17.02
N GLY A 192 -28.89 -2.02 17.09
CA GLY A 192 -28.65 -0.62 17.46
C GLY A 192 -29.42 0.38 16.62
N ARG A 193 -28.83 1.58 16.41
CA ARG A 193 -29.43 2.61 15.56
C ARG A 193 -29.43 2.22 14.09
N PHE A 194 -28.40 1.53 13.61
CA PHE A 194 -28.40 0.96 12.27
C PHE A 194 -29.23 -0.34 12.26
N PRO A 195 -30.04 -0.59 11.22
CA PRO A 195 -30.37 0.30 10.10
C PRO A 195 -31.66 1.10 10.36
N HIS A 196 -32.25 1.04 11.56
CA HIS A 196 -33.52 1.70 11.87
C HIS A 196 -33.47 3.23 11.68
N SER A 197 -32.30 3.84 11.83
CA SER A 197 -32.07 5.27 11.58
C SER A 197 -31.92 5.63 10.11
N LEU A 198 -31.87 4.65 9.20
CA LEU A 198 -31.75 4.90 7.77
C LEU A 198 -33.14 5.10 7.12
N PRO A 199 -33.26 6.02 6.14
CA PRO A 199 -34.41 6.07 5.26
C PRO A 199 -34.68 4.73 4.58
N ASP A 200 -35.93 4.45 4.21
CA ASP A 200 -36.33 3.18 3.61
C ASP A 200 -35.62 2.85 2.29
N SER A 201 -35.09 3.86 1.59
CA SER A 201 -34.29 3.70 0.37
C SER A 201 -32.87 3.18 0.63
N LEU A 202 -32.32 3.43 1.81
CA LEU A 202 -30.95 3.04 2.20
C LEU A 202 -30.92 1.86 3.18
N ARG A 203 -32.08 1.43 3.68
CA ARG A 203 -32.17 0.27 4.57
C ARG A 203 -31.73 -0.99 3.82
N PRO A 204 -30.81 -1.81 4.37
CA PRO A 204 -30.39 -3.07 3.79
C PRO A 204 -31.58 -4.00 3.55
N ARG A 205 -31.61 -4.68 2.39
CA ARG A 205 -32.59 -5.73 2.05
C ARG A 205 -31.88 -6.96 1.45
N PRO A 206 -32.45 -8.16 1.60
CA PRO A 206 -31.94 -9.36 0.92
C PRO A 206 -31.89 -9.13 -0.59
N GLY A 207 -30.74 -9.41 -1.22
CA GLY A 207 -30.55 -9.27 -2.66
C GLY A 207 -30.42 -7.82 -3.18
N GLN A 208 -30.37 -6.81 -2.30
CA GLN A 208 -30.24 -5.40 -2.69
C GLN A 208 -28.84 -5.02 -3.18
N LEU A 209 -27.84 -5.84 -2.88
CA LEU A 209 -26.45 -5.60 -3.26
C LEU A 209 -26.31 -5.80 -4.78
N THR A 210 -26.66 -4.76 -5.53
CA THR A 210 -26.62 -4.78 -7.00
C THR A 210 -25.18 -4.75 -7.50
N PRO A 211 -24.91 -5.20 -8.75
CA PRO A 211 -23.60 -5.05 -9.36
C PRO A 211 -23.12 -3.60 -9.40
N GLN A 212 -24.05 -2.64 -9.55
CA GLN A 212 -23.73 -1.21 -9.53
C GLN A 212 -23.23 -0.73 -8.15
N MET A 213 -23.79 -1.25 -7.05
CA MET A 213 -23.30 -0.95 -5.70
C MET A 213 -21.94 -1.61 -5.43
N LEU A 214 -21.74 -2.84 -5.92
CA LEU A 214 -20.46 -3.54 -5.80
C LEU A 214 -19.31 -2.85 -6.56
N ARG A 215 -19.64 -2.11 -7.63
CA ARG A 215 -18.66 -1.39 -8.44
C ARG A 215 -17.80 -0.41 -7.63
N VAL A 216 -18.30 0.10 -6.51
CA VAL A 216 -17.51 0.94 -5.60
C VAL A 216 -16.25 0.21 -5.11
N TYR A 217 -16.33 -1.11 -4.91
CA TYR A 217 -15.16 -1.89 -4.51
C TYR A 217 -14.18 -2.12 -5.68
N GLU A 218 -14.68 -2.26 -6.91
CA GLU A 218 -13.84 -2.35 -8.11
C GLU A 218 -13.12 -1.02 -8.40
N ASP A 219 -13.78 0.11 -8.10
CA ASP A 219 -13.21 1.43 -8.29
C ASP A 219 -12.00 1.69 -7.37
N PHE A 220 -11.85 0.97 -6.25
CA PHE A 220 -10.61 1.02 -5.45
C PHE A 220 -9.38 0.60 -6.27
N GLN A 221 -9.48 -0.47 -7.07
CA GLN A 221 -8.39 -0.85 -7.97
C GLN A 221 -8.16 0.18 -9.08
N ARG A 222 -9.23 0.81 -9.57
CA ARG A 222 -9.13 1.82 -10.63
C ARG A 222 -8.44 3.08 -10.14
N ALA A 223 -8.76 3.53 -8.93
CA ALA A 223 -8.12 4.66 -8.27
C ALA A 223 -6.62 4.38 -8.02
N ALA A 224 -6.27 3.19 -7.53
CA ALA A 224 -4.88 2.78 -7.36
C ALA A 224 -4.10 2.81 -8.69
N ARG A 225 -4.68 2.28 -9.77
CA ARG A 225 -4.06 2.32 -11.11
C ARG A 225 -3.94 3.73 -11.68
N ALA A 226 -4.93 4.59 -11.46
CA ALA A 226 -4.89 5.98 -11.91
C ALA A 226 -3.79 6.78 -11.18
N ALA A 227 -3.61 6.54 -9.87
CA ALA A 227 -2.52 7.13 -9.11
C ALA A 227 -1.14 6.67 -9.62
N ALA A 228 -0.99 5.37 -9.93
CA ALA A 228 0.23 4.82 -10.52
C ALA A 228 0.53 5.40 -11.93
N ALA A 229 -0.50 5.63 -12.75
CA ALA A 229 -0.34 6.23 -14.08
C ALA A 229 -0.03 7.74 -14.03
N GLY A 230 -0.64 8.48 -13.11
CA GLY A 230 -0.44 9.93 -12.94
C GLY A 230 0.97 10.32 -12.46
N GLY A 231 1.66 9.41 -11.77
CA GLY A 231 3.06 9.61 -11.34
C GLY A 231 4.06 9.76 -12.49
N THR A 232 3.72 9.31 -13.71
CA THR A 232 4.57 9.48 -14.90
C THR A 232 4.28 10.75 -15.70
N ALA A 233 3.14 11.41 -15.49
CA ALA A 233 2.72 12.57 -16.28
C ALA A 233 2.94 13.93 -15.57
N ALA A 234 2.99 13.96 -14.24
CA ALA A 234 3.11 15.21 -13.48
C ALA A 234 4.48 15.91 -13.62
N GLY A 235 5.51 15.23 -14.13
CA GLY A 235 6.83 15.81 -14.40
C GLY A 235 6.95 16.59 -15.72
N ALA A 236 6.00 16.47 -16.64
CA ALA A 236 6.11 17.05 -17.99
C ALA A 236 5.35 18.39 -18.17
N ALA A 237 4.49 18.79 -17.22
CA ALA A 237 3.56 19.90 -17.43
C ALA A 237 3.99 21.26 -16.82
N VAL A 238 5.15 21.36 -16.16
CA VAL A 238 5.57 22.61 -15.47
C VAL A 238 6.51 23.51 -16.32
N SER A 239 6.99 23.10 -17.49
CA SER A 239 7.94 23.92 -18.28
C SER A 239 7.36 24.69 -19.47
N ALA A 240 6.04 24.75 -19.65
CA ALA A 240 5.42 25.45 -20.78
C ALA A 240 4.48 26.56 -20.29
N GLY A 241 5.05 27.65 -19.75
CA GLY A 241 4.26 28.78 -19.26
C GLY A 241 5.10 29.98 -18.87
N GLY A 242 5.84 30.57 -19.81
CA GLY A 242 6.55 31.82 -19.57
C GLY A 242 7.17 32.38 -20.84
N THR A 243 6.42 33.26 -21.53
CA THR A 243 6.89 34.51 -22.17
C THR A 243 5.81 35.03 -23.14
N ALA A 244 5.13 36.10 -22.71
CA ALA A 244 4.69 37.21 -23.55
C ALA A 244 4.55 38.43 -22.63
#